data_AF-D6KCM8-F1
#
_entry.id   AF-D6KCM8-F1
#
_cell.length_a   1.000
_cell.length_b   1.000
_cell.length_c   1.000
_cell.angle_alpha   90.00
_cell.angle_beta   90.00
_cell.angle_gamma   90.00
#
_symmetry.space_group_name_H-M   'P 1'
#
loop_
_entity.id
_entity.type
_entity.pdbx_description
1 polymer ?
#
loop_
_entity_poly.entity_id
_entity_poly.type
_entity_poly.pdbx_seq_one_letter_code
_entity_poly.pdbx_strand_id
1 'polypeptide(L)'
;MSLNGYITGYANVRKQKAAALLPPSCALIEQGQPDFQFPTGDGPAVIAQHSEGQLSYQGRRQTAPFKATFLTFDFVPATATMVLEQTGPLTIDSLGHMDMTTFYTTMDTYIRVPLVLKVTSLTVNGTPLDVGSSCRTSAPLSSPDPEAASHPGDHLVLRGRGEYAAGEPATGYILLSGGPLTGEATIPAFTGCTSGGENLDRLLTASVSGPGNYIKQIQGQTCGVANPVEGQCTEDLQPAQIPVPER
;
A
#
# COMPACT_ATOMS: atom_id res chain seq x y z
N MET A 1 7.27 14.00 -12.85
CA MET A 1 7.23 14.91 -11.70
C MET A 1 7.48 14.09 -10.46
N SER A 2 8.48 14.47 -9.67
CA SER A 2 8.79 13.79 -8.41
C SER A 2 7.88 14.27 -7.29
N LEU A 3 7.27 13.32 -6.61
CA LEU A 3 6.36 13.49 -5.49
C LEU A 3 6.83 12.62 -4.34
N ASN A 4 6.53 13.03 -3.11
CA ASN A 4 6.60 12.18 -1.95
C ASN A 4 5.29 12.27 -1.17
N GLY A 5 4.93 11.19 -0.48
CA GLY A 5 3.72 11.10 0.30
C GLY A 5 3.87 10.09 1.42
N TYR A 6 3.07 10.24 2.47
CA TYR A 6 2.93 9.23 3.51
C TYR A 6 1.70 8.38 3.27
N ILE A 7 1.82 7.08 3.56
CA ILE A 7 0.72 6.11 3.57
C ILE A 7 0.64 5.44 4.94
N THR A 8 -0.57 5.11 5.38
CA THR A 8 -0.83 4.35 6.61
C THR A 8 -2.17 3.62 6.48
N GLY A 9 -2.51 2.69 7.37
CA GLY A 9 -3.82 2.04 7.28
C GLY A 9 -3.98 0.84 8.19
N TYR A 10 -4.98 0.02 7.90
CA TYR A 10 -5.17 -1.27 8.54
C TYR A 10 -5.25 -2.38 7.49
N ALA A 11 -4.69 -3.54 7.84
CA ALA A 11 -4.87 -4.78 7.11
C ALA A 11 -5.46 -5.82 8.05
N ASN A 12 -6.57 -6.43 7.65
CA ASN A 12 -7.16 -7.54 8.40
C ASN A 12 -6.25 -8.77 8.35
N VAL A 13 -6.28 -9.58 9.40
CA VAL A 13 -5.77 -10.95 9.39
C VAL A 13 -6.96 -11.86 9.63
N ARG A 14 -7.58 -12.29 8.53
CA ARG A 14 -8.90 -12.95 8.56
C ARG A 14 -8.91 -14.17 9.46
N LYS A 15 -7.88 -15.02 9.40
CA LYS A 15 -7.73 -16.20 10.25
C LYS A 15 -7.77 -15.88 11.74
N GLN A 16 -7.27 -14.71 12.12
CA GLN A 16 -7.15 -14.26 13.51
C GLN A 16 -8.33 -13.40 13.96
N LYS A 17 -9.28 -13.08 13.06
CA LYS A 17 -10.39 -12.14 13.31
C LYS A 17 -9.89 -10.81 13.90
N ALA A 18 -8.74 -10.36 13.42
CA ALA A 18 -8.01 -9.20 13.93
C ALA A 18 -7.56 -8.30 12.78
N ALA A 19 -6.98 -7.14 13.12
CA ALA A 19 -6.36 -6.23 12.17
C ALA A 19 -4.98 -5.80 12.66
N ALA A 20 -4.04 -5.66 11.73
CA ALA A 20 -2.73 -5.04 11.95
C ALA A 20 -2.76 -3.59 11.48
N LEU A 21 -2.14 -2.71 12.26
CA LEU A 21 -1.81 -1.36 11.81
C LEU A 21 -0.67 -1.44 10.78
N LEU A 22 -0.89 -0.85 9.61
CA LEU A 22 0.16 -0.52 8.67
C LEU A 22 0.79 0.80 9.14
N PRO A 23 2.10 0.84 9.39
CA PRO A 23 2.73 2.03 9.96
C PRO A 23 2.77 3.15 8.91
N PRO A 24 2.83 4.42 9.35
CA PRO A 24 3.22 5.51 8.48
C PRO A 24 4.50 5.17 7.71
N SER A 25 4.40 5.13 6.40
CA SER A 25 5.48 4.76 5.49
C SER A 25 5.58 5.81 4.38
N CYS A 26 6.80 6.21 4.03
CA CYS A 26 7.03 7.15 2.94
C CYS A 26 6.99 6.40 1.59
N ALA A 27 6.28 6.98 0.63
CA ALA A 27 6.32 6.61 -0.77
C ALA A 27 6.92 7.76 -1.57
N LEU A 28 7.93 7.44 -2.38
CA LEU A 28 8.50 8.33 -3.38
C LEU A 28 7.89 7.95 -4.72
N ILE A 29 7.35 8.92 -5.45
CA ILE A 29 6.51 8.69 -6.62
C ILE A 29 7.04 9.55 -7.77
N GLU A 30 7.23 8.95 -8.93
CA GLU A 30 7.53 9.63 -10.18
C GLU A 30 6.29 9.59 -11.06
N GLN A 31 5.57 10.70 -11.12
CA GLN A 31 4.42 10.86 -11.98
C GLN A 31 4.87 11.12 -13.42
N GLY A 32 4.44 10.27 -14.36
CA GLY A 32 4.69 10.43 -15.79
C GLY A 32 3.95 11.63 -16.39
N GLN A 33 4.10 11.84 -17.70
CA GLN A 33 3.25 12.79 -18.41
C GLN A 33 1.84 12.18 -18.59
N PRO A 34 0.76 12.93 -18.29
CA PRO A 34 -0.59 12.48 -18.58
C PRO A 34 -0.83 12.39 -20.09
N ASP A 35 -1.52 11.32 -20.51
CA ASP A 35 -2.09 11.20 -21.86
C ASP A 35 -3.53 11.72 -21.84
N PHE A 36 -3.80 12.74 -22.66
CA PHE A 36 -5.10 13.37 -22.79
C PHE A 36 -5.72 13.02 -24.13
N GLN A 37 -6.87 12.36 -24.09
CA GLN A 37 -7.63 12.00 -25.27
C GLN A 37 -8.91 12.84 -25.28
N PHE A 38 -8.96 13.80 -26.20
CA PHE A 38 -10.12 14.67 -26.37
C PHE A 38 -11.14 14.02 -27.32
N PRO A 39 -12.43 14.03 -26.95
CA PRO A 39 -13.48 13.46 -27.78
C PRO A 39 -13.71 14.34 -29.01
N THR A 40 -14.10 13.71 -30.12
CA THR A 40 -14.48 14.42 -31.36
C THR A 40 -15.93 14.93 -31.35
N GLY A 41 -16.64 14.83 -30.22
CA GLY A 41 -18.04 15.22 -30.01
C GLY A 41 -18.35 15.45 -28.53
N ASP A 42 -19.61 15.32 -28.12
CA ASP A 42 -20.11 15.67 -26.76
C ASP A 42 -19.73 14.68 -25.64
N GLY A 43 -18.57 14.02 -25.74
CA GLY A 43 -18.07 13.08 -24.73
C GLY A 43 -17.20 13.75 -23.64
N PRO A 44 -16.83 13.01 -22.58
CA PRO A 44 -15.77 13.43 -21.68
C PRO A 44 -14.39 13.26 -22.33
N ALA A 45 -13.42 14.09 -21.95
CA ALA A 45 -12.01 13.79 -22.18
C ALA A 45 -11.54 12.66 -21.27
N VAL A 46 -10.72 11.78 -21.82
CA VAL A 46 -10.08 10.69 -21.07
C VAL A 46 -8.68 11.13 -20.67
N ILE A 47 -8.32 10.89 -19.42
CA ILE A 47 -7.02 11.19 -18.85
C ILE A 47 -6.41 9.87 -18.40
N ALA A 48 -5.34 9.43 -19.05
CA ALA A 48 -4.57 8.28 -18.58
C ALA A 48 -3.25 8.77 -17.96
N GLN A 49 -2.98 8.35 -16.73
CA GLN A 49 -1.80 8.75 -16.00
C GLN A 49 -1.10 7.51 -15.44
N HIS A 50 0.12 7.29 -15.93
CA HIS A 50 1.02 6.30 -15.38
C HIS A 50 2.02 6.96 -14.43
N SER A 51 2.29 6.34 -13.29
CA SER A 51 3.34 6.75 -12.37
C SER A 51 4.05 5.52 -11.80
N GLU A 52 5.31 5.68 -11.46
CA GLU A 52 6.09 4.68 -10.73
C GLU A 52 6.32 5.15 -9.30
N GLY A 53 6.55 4.22 -8.39
CA GLY A 53 6.91 4.57 -7.04
C GLY A 53 7.85 3.59 -6.35
N GLN A 54 8.23 3.98 -5.14
CA GLN A 54 8.97 3.12 -4.23
C GLN A 54 8.64 3.49 -2.79
N LEU A 55 8.50 2.46 -1.95
CA LEU A 55 8.55 2.65 -0.52
C LEU A 55 9.96 3.13 -0.13
N SER A 56 10.05 3.97 0.89
CA SER A 56 11.32 4.46 1.39
C SER A 56 11.35 4.49 2.92
N TYR A 57 12.21 3.66 3.48
CA TYR A 57 12.53 3.70 4.90
C TYR A 57 14.03 3.49 5.10
N GLN A 58 14.71 4.52 5.61
CA GLN A 58 16.15 4.49 5.87
C GLN A 58 16.97 4.02 4.64
N GLY A 59 16.61 4.51 3.44
CA GLY A 59 17.28 4.18 2.19
C GLY A 59 16.95 2.80 1.61
N ARG A 60 15.97 2.08 2.17
CA ARG A 60 15.51 0.77 1.70
C ARG A 60 14.11 0.84 1.12
N ARG A 61 13.82 -0.02 0.14
CA ARG A 61 12.51 -0.18 -0.48
C ARG A 61 11.57 -1.02 0.39
N GLN A 62 11.16 -0.46 1.52
CA GLN A 62 10.32 -1.15 2.49
C GLN A 62 9.56 -0.15 3.37
N THR A 63 8.58 -0.66 4.13
CA THR A 63 7.94 0.10 5.21
C THR A 63 8.87 0.28 6.41
N ALA A 64 8.47 1.17 7.32
CA ALA A 64 8.97 1.12 8.69
C ALA A 64 8.62 -0.24 9.35
N PRO A 65 9.41 -0.72 10.32
CA PRO A 65 9.03 -1.88 11.11
C PRO A 65 7.72 -1.64 11.86
N PHE A 66 6.82 -2.62 11.82
CA PHE A 66 5.55 -2.58 12.55
C PHE A 66 5.29 -3.86 13.33
N LYS A 67 4.52 -3.71 14.40
CA LYS A 67 4.13 -4.82 15.26
C LYS A 67 2.72 -5.26 14.97
N ALA A 68 2.51 -6.55 14.92
CA ALA A 68 1.19 -7.15 14.90
C ALA A 68 1.10 -8.21 16.00
N THR A 69 0.02 -8.17 16.78
CA THR A 69 -0.21 -9.10 17.90
C THR A 69 -1.48 -9.88 17.66
N PHE A 70 -1.37 -11.21 17.69
CA PHE A 70 -2.47 -12.12 17.43
C PHE A 70 -2.45 -13.30 18.40
N LEU A 71 -3.52 -14.08 18.42
CA LEU A 71 -3.61 -15.29 19.23
C LEU A 71 -3.31 -16.51 18.36
N THR A 72 -2.07 -16.99 18.40
CA THR A 72 -1.76 -18.28 17.76
C THR A 72 -2.65 -19.37 18.36
N PHE A 73 -3.36 -20.08 17.48
CA PHE A 73 -4.38 -21.07 17.81
C PHE A 73 -5.50 -20.58 18.76
N ASP A 74 -5.82 -19.28 18.77
CA ASP A 74 -6.88 -18.65 19.59
C ASP A 74 -6.61 -18.57 21.11
N PHE A 75 -5.42 -18.92 21.61
CA PHE A 75 -5.14 -18.84 23.06
C PHE A 75 -3.74 -18.37 23.44
N VAL A 76 -2.72 -18.48 22.57
CA VAL A 76 -1.36 -18.01 22.91
C VAL A 76 -1.08 -16.68 22.21
N PRO A 77 -0.78 -15.59 22.95
CA PRO A 77 -0.41 -14.32 22.32
C PRO A 77 0.95 -14.43 21.63
N ALA A 78 0.99 -14.03 20.36
CA ALA A 78 2.20 -13.89 19.58
C ALA A 78 2.29 -12.47 19.01
N THR A 79 3.43 -11.81 19.25
CA THR A 79 3.75 -10.50 18.69
C THR A 79 4.87 -10.66 17.68
N ALA A 80 4.62 -10.32 16.42
CA ALA A 80 5.63 -10.27 15.38
C ALA A 80 6.00 -8.81 15.07
N THR A 81 7.30 -8.51 14.96
CA THR A 81 7.77 -7.29 14.30
C THR A 81 8.12 -7.62 12.86
N MET A 82 7.60 -6.84 11.92
CA MET A 82 7.66 -7.14 10.51
C MET A 82 7.97 -5.90 9.68
N VAL A 83 8.42 -6.12 8.45
CA VAL A 83 8.50 -5.12 7.38
C VAL A 83 7.85 -5.68 6.11
N LEU A 84 7.25 -4.79 5.30
CA LEU A 84 6.87 -5.13 3.93
C LEU A 84 8.01 -4.66 3.01
N GLU A 85 8.68 -5.62 2.37
CA GLU A 85 9.79 -5.38 1.46
C GLU A 85 9.29 -5.37 0.02
N GLN A 86 9.55 -4.30 -0.72
CA GLN A 86 9.18 -4.19 -2.12
C GLN A 86 10.21 -4.92 -3.00
N THR A 87 9.74 -5.93 -3.71
CA THR A 87 10.60 -6.83 -4.51
C THR A 87 10.58 -6.53 -6.02
N GLY A 88 9.85 -5.50 -6.45
CA GLY A 88 9.64 -5.15 -7.85
C GLY A 88 9.05 -3.74 -8.01
N PRO A 89 8.57 -3.36 -9.20
CA PRO A 89 8.03 -2.04 -9.45
C PRO A 89 6.75 -1.80 -8.64
N LEU A 90 6.59 -0.59 -8.11
CA LEU A 90 5.31 -0.08 -7.64
C LEU A 90 4.76 0.79 -8.77
N THR A 91 3.61 0.45 -9.33
CA THR A 91 2.94 1.26 -10.36
C THR A 91 1.68 1.89 -9.81
N ILE A 92 1.34 3.07 -10.33
CA ILE A 92 0.12 3.80 -10.01
C ILE A 92 -0.48 4.23 -11.35
N ASP A 93 -1.58 3.59 -11.71
CA ASP A 93 -2.26 3.78 -12.98
C ASP A 93 -3.63 4.40 -12.72
N SER A 94 -3.82 5.63 -13.14
CA SER A 94 -5.08 6.36 -13.01
C SER A 94 -5.74 6.53 -14.38
N LEU A 95 -7.02 6.21 -14.46
CA LEU A 95 -7.89 6.51 -15.59
C LEU A 95 -8.97 7.49 -15.15
N GLY A 96 -9.03 8.63 -15.81
CA GLY A 96 -9.97 9.69 -15.51
C GLY A 96 -10.89 10.02 -16.66
N HIS A 97 -12.08 10.51 -16.31
CA HIS A 97 -13.03 11.09 -17.25
C HIS A 97 -13.35 12.51 -16.79
N MET A 98 -13.10 13.48 -17.67
CA MET A 98 -13.34 14.90 -17.45
C MET A 98 -14.45 15.39 -18.36
N ASP A 99 -15.51 15.93 -17.78
CA ASP A 99 -16.53 16.66 -18.52
C ASP A 99 -15.93 17.97 -19.06
N MET A 100 -15.99 18.19 -20.38
CA MET A 100 -15.35 19.33 -21.02
C MET A 100 -16.09 20.66 -20.83
N THR A 101 -17.32 20.64 -20.29
CA THR A 101 -18.14 21.84 -20.06
C THR A 101 -18.04 22.33 -18.63
N THR A 102 -18.00 21.41 -17.67
CA THR A 102 -17.98 21.68 -16.23
C THR A 102 -16.60 21.45 -15.60
N PHE A 103 -15.68 20.79 -16.31
CA PHE A 103 -14.39 20.31 -15.82
C PHE A 103 -14.49 19.34 -14.64
N TYR A 104 -15.69 18.84 -14.35
CA TYR A 104 -15.88 17.80 -13.36
C TYR A 104 -15.15 16.54 -13.80
N THR A 105 -14.27 16.05 -12.94
CA THR A 105 -13.35 14.97 -13.24
C THR A 105 -13.54 13.84 -12.26
N THR A 106 -13.70 12.63 -12.76
CA THR A 106 -13.64 11.39 -11.96
C THR A 106 -12.34 10.67 -12.26
N MET A 107 -11.75 10.02 -11.27
CA MET A 107 -10.51 9.26 -11.38
C MET A 107 -10.69 7.89 -10.74
N ASP A 108 -10.31 6.83 -11.44
CA ASP A 108 -10.18 5.48 -10.91
C ASP A 108 -8.70 5.08 -10.98
N THR A 109 -8.11 4.73 -9.85
CA THR A 109 -6.67 4.46 -9.74
C THR A 109 -6.41 3.08 -9.17
N TYR A 110 -5.50 2.37 -9.82
CA TYR A 110 -4.95 1.10 -9.33
C TYR A 110 -3.48 1.27 -8.96
N ILE A 111 -3.13 0.86 -7.75
CA ILE A 111 -1.76 0.75 -7.29
C ILE A 111 -1.39 -0.71 -7.25
N ARG A 112 -0.29 -1.07 -7.91
CA ARG A 112 0.22 -2.45 -7.96
C ARG A 112 1.61 -2.49 -7.35
N VAL A 113 1.83 -3.39 -6.39
CA VAL A 113 3.15 -3.51 -5.75
C VAL A 113 3.42 -4.94 -5.26
N PRO A 114 4.51 -5.57 -5.71
CA PRO A 114 4.96 -6.85 -5.17
C PRO A 114 5.65 -6.61 -3.82
N LEU A 115 5.01 -7.08 -2.75
CA LEU A 115 5.49 -6.93 -1.37
C LEU A 115 5.70 -8.29 -0.74
N VAL A 116 6.87 -8.52 -0.15
CA VAL A 116 7.16 -9.69 0.68
C VAL A 116 7.08 -9.28 2.15
N LEU A 117 6.34 -10.05 2.95
CA LEU A 117 6.26 -9.82 4.38
C LEU A 117 7.43 -10.54 5.07
N LYS A 118 8.31 -9.77 5.71
CA LYS A 118 9.49 -10.28 6.41
C LYS A 118 9.33 -10.11 7.91
N VAL A 119 9.50 -11.19 8.66
CA VAL A 119 9.46 -11.16 10.13
C VAL A 119 10.87 -10.95 10.64
N THR A 120 11.06 -9.91 11.45
CA THR A 120 12.37 -9.55 12.01
C THR A 120 12.51 -9.97 13.46
N SER A 121 11.40 -10.12 14.17
CA SER A 121 11.39 -10.69 15.53
C SER A 121 10.01 -11.26 15.85
N LEU A 122 9.99 -12.28 16.71
CA LEU A 122 8.77 -12.91 17.19
C LEU A 122 8.84 -13.02 18.71
N THR A 123 7.72 -12.82 19.38
CA THR A 123 7.57 -13.07 20.81
C THR A 123 6.33 -13.90 21.02
N VAL A 124 6.47 -15.08 21.62
CA VAL A 124 5.36 -16.01 21.89
C VAL A 124 5.23 -16.15 23.39
N ASN A 125 4.06 -15.80 23.94
CA ASN A 125 3.79 -15.82 25.37
C ASN A 125 4.87 -15.12 26.21
N GLY A 126 5.33 -13.94 25.75
CA GLY A 126 6.40 -13.17 26.39
C GLY A 126 7.82 -13.69 26.16
N THR A 127 8.00 -14.84 25.51
CA THR A 127 9.33 -15.40 25.20
C THR A 127 9.78 -14.92 23.82
N PRO A 128 10.89 -14.18 23.70
CA PRO A 128 11.43 -13.77 22.41
C PRO A 128 12.02 -14.98 21.68
N LEU A 129 11.69 -15.10 20.39
CA LEU A 129 12.23 -16.08 19.47
C LEU A 129 12.98 -15.35 18.35
N ASP A 130 14.23 -15.72 18.15
CA ASP A 130 14.99 -15.28 16.98
C ASP A 130 14.54 -16.13 15.78
N VAL A 131 13.89 -15.51 14.81
CA VAL A 131 13.35 -16.19 13.63
C VAL A 131 14.37 -16.32 12.50
N GLY A 132 15.57 -15.74 12.67
CA GLY A 132 16.60 -15.66 11.65
C GLY A 132 16.33 -14.59 10.59
N SER A 133 17.38 -14.19 9.87
CA SER A 133 17.32 -13.11 8.87
C SER A 133 16.53 -13.45 7.61
N SER A 134 16.22 -14.73 7.41
CA SER A 134 15.57 -15.26 6.20
C SER A 134 14.07 -15.45 6.36
N CYS A 135 13.50 -15.21 7.54
CA CYS A 135 12.08 -15.46 7.81
C CYS A 135 11.15 -14.49 7.05
N ARG A 136 10.45 -15.01 6.04
CA ARG A 136 9.57 -14.21 5.16
C ARG A 136 8.49 -15.06 4.48
N THR A 137 7.55 -14.42 3.78
CA THR A 137 6.66 -15.14 2.87
C THR A 137 7.43 -15.73 1.69
N SER A 138 7.04 -16.92 1.24
CA SER A 138 7.70 -17.67 0.16
C SER A 138 7.59 -17.00 -1.21
N ALA A 139 6.61 -16.11 -1.37
CA ALA A 139 6.33 -15.31 -2.54
C ALA A 139 5.84 -13.91 -2.10
N PRO A 140 5.75 -12.94 -3.01
CA PRO A 140 5.02 -11.70 -2.74
C PRO A 140 3.56 -11.97 -2.36
N LEU A 141 2.99 -11.06 -1.58
CA LEU A 141 1.56 -10.99 -1.35
C LEU A 141 0.83 -10.79 -2.68
N SER A 142 -0.36 -11.38 -2.82
CA SER A 142 -1.16 -11.28 -4.05
C SER A 142 -2.57 -10.77 -3.80
N SER A 143 -3.14 -10.09 -4.79
CA SER A 143 -4.52 -9.61 -4.80
C SER A 143 -5.24 -10.05 -6.07
N PRO A 144 -6.57 -10.14 -6.07
CA PRO A 144 -7.32 -10.15 -7.32
C PRO A 144 -7.02 -8.88 -8.11
N ASP A 145 -6.56 -9.04 -9.36
CA ASP A 145 -6.31 -7.92 -10.28
C ASP A 145 -7.30 -7.97 -11.45
N PRO A 146 -8.11 -6.91 -11.68
CA PRO A 146 -9.01 -6.86 -12.82
C PRO A 146 -8.29 -6.94 -14.18
N GLU A 147 -6.98 -6.66 -14.22
CA GLU A 147 -6.16 -6.64 -15.43
C GLU A 147 -4.98 -7.63 -15.33
N ALA A 148 -5.19 -8.79 -14.69
CA ALA A 148 -4.16 -9.81 -14.49
C ALA A 148 -3.44 -10.27 -15.77
N ALA A 149 -4.10 -10.19 -16.94
CA ALA A 149 -3.48 -10.54 -18.22
C ALA A 149 -2.35 -9.58 -18.63
N SER A 150 -2.49 -8.30 -18.28
CA SER A 150 -1.50 -7.25 -18.56
C SER A 150 -0.47 -7.10 -17.45
N HIS A 151 -0.77 -7.62 -16.25
CA HIS A 151 0.04 -7.52 -15.05
C HIS A 151 0.31 -8.93 -14.48
N PRO A 152 1.20 -9.72 -15.11
CA PRO A 152 1.51 -11.06 -14.62
C PRO A 152 2.39 -11.01 -13.36
N GLY A 153 2.19 -11.99 -12.46
CA GLY A 153 2.97 -12.15 -11.23
C GLY A 153 2.14 -11.93 -9.97
N ASP A 154 2.76 -12.16 -8.81
CA ASP A 154 2.15 -11.89 -7.52
C ASP A 154 2.43 -10.44 -7.11
N HIS A 155 1.38 -9.67 -6.88
CA HIS A 155 1.43 -8.31 -6.35
C HIS A 155 0.14 -7.96 -5.60
N LEU A 156 0.27 -6.99 -4.69
CA LEU A 156 -0.88 -6.35 -4.08
C LEU A 156 -1.49 -5.35 -5.04
N VAL A 157 -2.82 -5.27 -5.03
CA VAL A 157 -3.62 -4.31 -5.76
C VAL A 157 -4.43 -3.49 -4.76
N LEU A 158 -4.25 -2.17 -4.77
CA LEU A 158 -5.10 -1.22 -4.07
C LEU A 158 -5.83 -0.35 -5.09
N ARG A 159 -7.11 -0.10 -4.86
CA ARG A 159 -7.95 0.76 -5.70
C ARG A 159 -8.39 2.00 -4.94
N GLY A 160 -8.31 3.15 -5.60
CA GLY A 160 -8.82 4.42 -5.12
C GLY A 160 -9.68 5.08 -6.18
N ARG A 161 -10.83 5.63 -5.77
CA ARG A 161 -11.69 6.44 -6.63
C ARG A 161 -11.78 7.85 -6.07
N GLY A 162 -11.64 8.85 -6.94
CA GLY A 162 -11.73 10.25 -6.55
C GLY A 162 -12.49 11.09 -7.56
N GLU A 163 -12.89 12.27 -7.11
CA GLU A 163 -13.66 13.24 -7.87
C GLU A 163 -13.13 14.64 -7.60
N TYR A 164 -13.13 15.47 -8.64
CA TYR A 164 -12.68 16.85 -8.58
C TYR A 164 -13.67 17.73 -9.34
N ALA A 165 -14.06 18.83 -8.72
CA ALA A 165 -14.85 19.90 -9.33
C ALA A 165 -14.08 21.21 -9.20
N ALA A 166 -14.15 22.06 -10.23
CA ALA A 166 -13.46 23.34 -10.21
C ALA A 166 -13.96 24.20 -9.03
N GLY A 167 -13.01 24.66 -8.19
CA GLY A 167 -13.30 25.50 -7.02
C GLY A 167 -13.64 24.73 -5.74
N GLU A 168 -13.71 23.40 -5.80
CA GLU A 168 -13.97 22.54 -4.64
C GLU A 168 -12.73 21.69 -4.31
N PRO A 169 -12.52 21.32 -3.02
CA PRO A 169 -11.54 20.31 -2.68
C PRO A 169 -11.86 18.97 -3.36
N ALA A 170 -10.82 18.25 -3.80
CA ALA A 170 -10.98 16.89 -4.29
C ALA A 170 -11.58 15.97 -3.20
N THR A 171 -12.41 15.02 -3.62
CA THR A 171 -12.97 13.99 -2.74
C THR A 171 -12.51 12.61 -3.17
N GLY A 172 -12.44 11.67 -2.23
CA GLY A 172 -11.91 10.33 -2.50
C GLY A 172 -10.40 10.32 -2.73
N TYR A 173 -9.92 9.38 -3.53
CA TYR A 173 -8.50 9.24 -3.83
C TYR A 173 -8.14 9.86 -5.18
N ILE A 174 -7.25 10.85 -5.14
CA ILE A 174 -6.51 11.35 -6.30
C ILE A 174 -5.03 11.37 -5.92
N LEU A 175 -4.14 10.94 -6.82
CA LEU A 175 -2.72 10.78 -6.51
C LEU A 175 -2.10 12.01 -5.83
N LEU A 176 -2.44 13.22 -6.30
CA LEU A 176 -1.89 14.46 -5.76
C LEU A 176 -2.39 14.76 -4.35
N SER A 177 -3.71 14.72 -4.12
CA SER A 177 -4.32 15.07 -2.83
C SER A 177 -4.31 13.92 -1.81
N GLY A 178 -4.03 12.70 -2.25
CA GLY A 178 -4.21 11.49 -1.44
C GLY A 178 -5.67 11.08 -1.32
N GLY A 179 -5.98 10.30 -0.29
CA GLY A 179 -7.30 9.76 -0.01
C GLY A 179 -7.30 8.26 0.30
N PRO A 180 -8.49 7.64 0.40
CA PRO A 180 -8.64 6.24 0.76
C PRO A 180 -8.38 5.29 -0.42
N LEU A 181 -7.61 4.26 -0.13
CA LEU A 181 -7.27 3.14 -1.00
C LEU A 181 -7.73 1.85 -0.34
N THR A 182 -8.28 0.93 -1.12
CA THR A 182 -8.80 -0.35 -0.60
C THR A 182 -8.35 -1.51 -1.45
N GLY A 183 -8.17 -2.68 -0.83
CA GLY A 183 -7.82 -3.90 -1.55
C GLY A 183 -7.97 -5.13 -0.67
N GLU A 184 -7.50 -6.26 -1.19
CA GLU A 184 -7.48 -7.53 -0.47
C GLU A 184 -6.14 -8.22 -0.69
N ALA A 185 -5.54 -8.76 0.35
CA ALA A 185 -4.31 -9.53 0.29
C ALA A 185 -4.54 -11.02 0.54
N THR A 186 -3.85 -11.83 -0.25
CA THR A 186 -3.51 -13.21 0.06
C THR A 186 -2.09 -13.25 0.59
N ILE A 187 -1.93 -13.78 1.80
CA ILE A 187 -0.63 -13.97 2.43
C ILE A 187 -0.14 -15.39 2.10
N PRO A 188 0.97 -15.57 1.35
CA PRO A 188 1.53 -16.89 1.06
C PRO A 188 2.08 -17.58 2.32
N ALA A 189 2.53 -18.82 2.17
CA ALA A 189 3.23 -19.53 3.23
C ALA A 189 4.52 -18.80 3.63
N PHE A 190 4.96 -19.00 4.87
CA PHE A 190 6.26 -18.54 5.35
C PHE A 190 7.36 -19.56 5.05
N THR A 191 8.59 -19.06 4.92
CA THR A 191 9.79 -19.86 4.72
C THR A 191 11.00 -19.22 5.38
N GLY A 192 11.99 -20.03 5.75
CA GLY A 192 13.26 -19.57 6.30
C GLY A 192 13.15 -19.06 7.74
N CYS A 193 12.07 -19.40 8.44
CA CYS A 193 11.82 -19.04 9.82
C CYS A 193 12.32 -20.14 10.74
N THR A 194 13.40 -19.88 11.47
CA THR A 194 14.01 -20.86 12.37
C THR A 194 14.42 -20.23 13.69
N SER A 195 14.19 -20.92 14.81
CA SER A 195 14.63 -20.49 16.14
C SER A 195 15.22 -21.67 16.89
N GLY A 196 16.48 -21.59 17.33
CA GLY A 196 17.10 -22.66 18.13
C GLY A 196 17.14 -24.04 17.46
N GLY A 197 17.12 -24.11 16.12
CA GLY A 197 17.04 -25.36 15.35
C GLY A 197 15.62 -25.84 15.03
N GLU A 198 14.59 -25.21 15.59
CA GLU A 198 13.19 -25.48 15.24
C GLU A 198 12.77 -24.73 13.97
N ASN A 199 11.96 -25.38 13.14
CA ASN A 199 11.34 -24.75 11.98
C ASN A 199 9.99 -24.14 12.36
N LEU A 200 9.86 -22.81 12.19
CA LEU A 200 8.66 -22.03 12.52
C LEU A 200 7.77 -21.72 11.30
N ASP A 201 8.16 -22.14 10.10
CA ASP A 201 7.47 -21.85 8.83
C ASP A 201 6.00 -22.27 8.90
N ARG A 202 5.74 -23.51 9.34
CA ARG A 202 4.38 -24.05 9.43
C ARG A 202 3.55 -23.34 10.50
N LEU A 203 4.17 -22.93 11.61
CA LEU A 203 3.49 -22.23 12.69
C LEU A 203 2.99 -20.86 12.21
N LEU A 204 3.88 -20.07 11.58
CA LEU A 204 3.53 -18.77 11.02
C LEU A 204 2.51 -18.90 9.89
N THR A 205 2.72 -19.88 8.99
CA THR A 205 1.80 -20.17 7.88
C THR A 205 0.40 -20.53 8.36
N ALA A 206 0.30 -21.41 9.36
CA ALA A 206 -0.98 -21.81 9.93
C ALA A 206 -1.72 -20.61 10.53
N SER A 207 -0.97 -19.71 11.19
CA SER A 207 -1.51 -18.59 11.95
C SER A 207 -2.10 -17.47 11.08
N VAL A 208 -1.40 -17.04 10.02
CA VAL A 208 -1.79 -15.81 9.29
C VAL A 208 -1.93 -15.97 7.77
N SER A 209 -1.32 -17.00 7.15
CA SER A 209 -1.36 -17.15 5.68
C SER A 209 -2.75 -17.51 5.15
N GLY A 210 -3.13 -16.99 4.00
CA GLY A 210 -4.42 -17.24 3.35
C GLY A 210 -5.00 -16.00 2.68
N PRO A 211 -6.09 -16.15 1.91
CA PRO A 211 -6.77 -15.06 1.21
C PRO A 211 -7.74 -14.29 2.12
N GLY A 212 -8.35 -13.22 1.61
CA GLY A 212 -9.43 -12.51 2.30
C GLY A 212 -8.97 -11.46 3.31
N ASN A 213 -7.71 -11.02 3.27
CA ASN A 213 -7.20 -10.00 4.17
C ASN A 213 -7.48 -8.61 3.59
N TYR A 214 -8.63 -8.04 3.94
CA TYR A 214 -8.99 -6.69 3.50
C TYR A 214 -7.99 -5.64 3.98
N ILE A 215 -7.66 -4.69 3.11
CA ILE A 215 -6.77 -3.55 3.40
C ILE A 215 -7.55 -2.26 3.16
N LYS A 216 -7.48 -1.34 4.13
CA LYS A 216 -7.86 0.06 3.98
C LYS A 216 -6.65 0.92 4.31
N GLN A 217 -6.13 1.60 3.31
CA GLN A 217 -4.97 2.48 3.40
C GLN A 217 -5.41 3.91 3.12
N ILE A 218 -4.82 4.87 3.81
CA ILE A 218 -4.95 6.29 3.54
C ILE A 218 -3.61 6.80 3.04
N GLN A 219 -3.61 7.45 1.89
CA GLN A 219 -2.50 8.29 1.45
C GLN A 219 -2.78 9.74 1.87
N GLY A 220 -1.77 10.41 2.40
CA GLY A 220 -1.84 11.86 2.66
C GLY A 220 -1.64 12.69 1.40
N GLN A 221 -1.66 14.01 1.58
CA GLN A 221 -1.24 14.96 0.55
C GLN A 221 0.17 14.61 0.06
N THR A 222 0.38 14.61 -1.25
CA THR A 222 1.72 14.48 -1.83
C THR A 222 2.36 15.85 -2.04
N CYS A 223 3.67 15.90 -1.88
CA CYS A 223 4.47 17.11 -2.00
C CYS A 223 5.58 16.92 -3.04
N GLY A 224 5.87 17.97 -3.81
CA GLY A 224 6.92 17.96 -4.82
C GLY A 224 7.14 19.35 -5.42
N VAL A 225 8.26 19.55 -6.11
CA VAL A 225 8.66 20.87 -6.66
C VAL A 225 7.58 21.44 -7.58
N ALA A 226 7.00 20.59 -8.42
CA ALA A 226 5.96 20.99 -9.38
C ALA A 226 4.52 20.81 -8.82
N ASN A 227 4.39 20.48 -7.53
CA ASN A 227 3.13 20.47 -6.79
C ASN A 227 3.27 21.24 -5.46
N PRO A 228 3.53 22.56 -5.48
CA PRO A 228 3.60 23.36 -4.27
C PRO A 228 2.19 23.56 -3.70
N VAL A 229 1.89 22.89 -2.60
CA VAL A 229 0.61 23.07 -1.89
C VAL A 229 0.87 23.88 -0.62
N GLU A 230 0.46 25.15 -0.64
CA GLU A 230 0.71 26.09 0.44
C GLU A 230 0.17 25.56 1.79
N GLY A 231 1.02 25.58 2.82
CA GLY A 231 0.69 25.10 4.16
C GLY A 231 0.54 23.58 4.32
N GLN A 232 0.64 22.80 3.24
CA GLN A 232 0.56 21.34 3.28
C GLN A 232 1.91 20.64 3.09
N CYS A 233 2.92 21.37 2.62
CA CYS A 233 4.28 20.89 2.45
C CYS A 233 5.26 21.69 3.30
N THR A 234 6.26 21.02 3.88
CA THR A 234 7.40 21.64 4.55
C THR A 234 8.37 22.28 3.53
N GLU A 235 9.34 23.06 4.00
CA GLU A 235 10.35 23.69 3.13
C GLU A 235 11.20 22.66 2.35
N ASP A 236 11.46 21.49 2.94
CA ASP A 236 12.12 20.34 2.29
C ASP A 236 11.15 19.45 1.50
N LEU A 237 9.96 19.98 1.19
CA LEU A 237 8.93 19.38 0.35
C LEU A 237 8.39 18.05 0.89
N GLN A 238 8.39 17.84 2.21
CA GLN A 238 7.70 16.71 2.84
C GLN A 238 6.25 17.07 3.16
N PRO A 239 5.32 16.10 3.27
CA PRO A 239 3.96 16.39 3.68
C PRO A 239 3.96 16.85 5.15
N ALA A 240 3.39 18.02 5.41
CA ALA A 240 3.31 18.60 6.76
C ALA A 240 2.37 17.81 7.67
N GLN A 241 1.41 17.09 7.09
CA GLN A 241 0.46 16.25 7.81
C GLN A 241 0.70 14.77 7.48
N ILE A 242 0.91 13.98 8.52
CA ILE A 242 0.97 12.53 8.41
C ILE A 242 -0.49 12.02 8.42
N PRO A 243 -0.92 11.20 7.45
CA PRO A 243 -2.26 10.65 7.43
C PRO A 243 -2.52 9.80 8.67
N VAL A 244 -3.79 9.72 9.07
CA VAL A 244 -4.27 8.89 10.18
C VAL A 244 -4.97 7.67 9.60
N PRO A 245 -4.72 6.46 10.13
CA PRO A 245 -5.37 5.26 9.63
C PRO A 245 -6.86 5.25 10.01
N GLU A 246 -7.72 4.94 9.03
CA GLU A 246 -9.15 4.82 9.23
C GLU A 246 -9.60 3.36 9.31
N ARG A 247 -10.62 3.10 10.14
CA ARG A 247 -11.26 1.78 10.23
C ARG A 247 -12.30 1.58 9.13
#